data_AF-A0A967HTN4-F1
#
_entry.id   AF-A0A967HTN4-F1
#
_cell.length_a   1.000
_cell.length_b   1.000
_cell.length_c   1.000
_cell.angle_alpha   90.00
_cell.angle_beta   90.00
_cell.angle_gamma   90.00
#
_symmetry.space_group_name_H-M   'P 1'
#
loop_
_entity.id
_entity.type
_entity.pdbx_description
1 polymer ?
#
loop_
_entity_poly.entity_id
_entity_poly.type
_entity_poly.pdbx_seq_one_letter_code
_entity_poly.pdbx_strand_id
1 'polypeptide(L)'
;MRASIVVAVLLFLAAPDAVLSQATGSIAGVVLSEVDRPLSGVQVVVAGSPQGTITGADGRYLMRGVPAGEQVVRAEVLGYSTGEVSVTVVGGGVVEA
;
A
#
# COMPACT_ATOMS: atom_id res chain seq x y z
N MET A 1 -51.07 39.53 -8.80
CA MET A 1 -50.64 38.13 -8.56
C MET A 1 -49.87 37.71 -9.81
N ARG A 2 -48.59 37.31 -9.80
CA ARG A 2 -47.96 36.22 -9.03
C ARG A 2 -46.44 36.48 -8.99
N ALA A 3 -45.92 36.78 -7.80
CA ALA A 3 -45.06 35.88 -7.02
C ALA A 3 -43.59 35.90 -7.46
N SER A 4 -42.82 36.77 -6.80
CA SER A 4 -41.37 36.81 -6.80
C SER A 4 -40.83 35.56 -6.08
N ILE A 5 -39.94 34.81 -6.72
CA ILE A 5 -39.20 33.73 -6.05
C ILE A 5 -37.81 34.29 -5.72
N VAL A 6 -37.62 34.57 -4.43
CA VAL A 6 -36.31 34.72 -3.81
C VAL A 6 -35.75 33.31 -3.65
N VAL A 7 -34.79 32.92 -4.49
CA VAL A 7 -34.01 31.71 -4.23
C VAL A 7 -32.93 32.09 -3.24
N ALA A 8 -33.11 31.63 -2.00
CA ALA A 8 -32.12 31.71 -0.95
C ALA A 8 -30.80 31.09 -1.42
N VAL A 9 -29.72 31.83 -1.22
CA VAL A 9 -28.35 31.35 -1.36
C VAL A 9 -28.16 30.24 -0.33
N LEU A 10 -28.36 28.99 -0.74
CA LEU A 10 -27.74 27.86 -0.06
C LEU A 10 -26.31 27.81 -0.56
N LEU A 11 -25.45 28.54 0.15
CA LEU A 11 -24.01 28.37 0.10
C LEU A 11 -23.76 26.91 0.53
N PHE A 12 -23.72 25.99 -0.42
CA PHE A 12 -23.21 24.66 -0.19
C PHE A 12 -21.72 24.86 0.07
N LEU A 13 -21.39 25.06 1.35
CA LEU A 13 -20.04 24.98 1.85
C LEU A 13 -19.64 23.52 1.63
N ALA A 14 -19.15 23.22 0.42
CA ALA A 14 -18.41 22.01 0.19
C ALA A 14 -17.23 22.10 1.14
N ALA A 15 -17.37 21.47 2.31
CA ALA A 15 -16.23 21.15 3.13
C ALA A 15 -15.26 20.44 2.18
N PRO A 16 -13.98 20.86 2.10
CA PRO A 16 -13.01 19.99 1.47
C PRO A 16 -13.12 18.69 2.25
N ASP A 17 -13.57 17.61 1.61
CA ASP A 17 -13.35 16.27 2.12
C ASP A 17 -11.86 16.25 2.43
N ALA A 18 -11.53 16.32 3.71
CA ALA A 18 -10.17 16.17 4.16
C ALA A 18 -9.85 14.73 3.78
N VAL A 19 -9.27 14.57 2.59
CA VAL A 19 -8.53 13.38 2.22
C VAL A 19 -7.45 13.33 3.27
N LEU A 20 -7.73 12.63 4.36
CA LEU A 20 -6.74 12.14 5.28
C LEU A 20 -5.86 11.29 4.38
N SER A 21 -4.83 11.91 3.81
CA SER A 21 -3.73 11.21 3.17
C SER A 21 -3.19 10.30 4.25
N GLN A 22 -3.67 9.07 4.29
CA GLN A 22 -3.28 8.11 5.29
C GLN A 22 -1.76 8.03 5.21
N ALA A 23 -1.07 8.32 6.32
CA ALA A 23 0.38 8.39 6.33
C ALA A 23 1.03 7.05 5.96
N THR A 24 0.23 5.98 5.98
CA THR A 24 0.63 4.62 5.65
C THR A 24 -0.33 3.94 4.69
N GLY A 25 0.18 2.99 3.92
CA GLY A 25 -0.57 2.09 3.04
C GLY A 25 -0.22 0.62 3.33
N SER A 26 -0.56 -0.24 2.37
CA SER A 26 -0.21 -1.66 2.43
C SER A 26 0.46 -2.11 1.14
N ILE A 27 1.38 -3.07 1.25
CA ILE A 27 2.00 -3.75 0.11
C ILE A 27 1.58 -5.21 0.17
N ALA A 28 1.04 -5.72 -0.93
CA ALA A 28 0.73 -7.12 -1.12
C ALA A 28 1.53 -7.66 -2.31
N GLY A 29 1.78 -8.97 -2.34
CA GLY A 29 2.48 -9.57 -3.46
C GLY A 29 2.72 -11.05 -3.28
N VAL A 30 3.45 -11.64 -4.21
CA VAL A 30 3.84 -13.05 -4.19
C VAL A 30 5.34 -13.15 -4.42
N VAL A 31 6.04 -13.85 -3.54
CA VAL A 31 7.45 -14.16 -3.77
C VAL A 31 7.57 -15.48 -4.51
N LEU A 32 8.24 -15.42 -5.66
CA LEU A 32 8.54 -16.57 -6.52
C LEU A 32 10.05 -16.82 -6.59
N SER A 33 10.45 -18.05 -6.86
CA SER A 33 11.82 -18.40 -7.23
C SER A 33 12.09 -18.15 -8.72
N GLU A 34 13.34 -18.34 -9.15
CA GLU A 34 13.76 -18.25 -10.57
C GLU A 34 13.03 -19.22 -11.51
N VAL A 35 12.37 -20.25 -10.97
CA VAL A 35 11.58 -21.24 -11.72
C VAL A 35 10.08 -21.10 -11.44
N ASP A 36 9.62 -19.89 -11.14
CA ASP A 36 8.21 -19.52 -10.90
C ASP A 36 7.54 -20.31 -9.77
N ARG A 37 8.32 -20.81 -8.80
CA ARG A 37 7.78 -21.54 -7.64
C ARG A 37 7.51 -20.56 -6.50
N PRO A 38 6.30 -20.56 -5.89
CA PRO A 38 6.03 -19.75 -4.71
C PRO A 38 6.93 -20.16 -3.54
N LEU A 39 7.50 -19.17 -2.86
CA LEU A 39 8.42 -19.37 -1.74
C LEU A 39 7.77 -18.97 -0.42
N SER A 40 7.61 -19.95 0.46
CA SER A 40 7.09 -19.75 1.82
C SER A 40 8.21 -19.45 2.81
N GLY A 41 7.91 -18.67 3.85
CA GLY A 41 8.89 -18.36 4.90
C GLY A 41 9.95 -17.36 4.47
N VAL A 42 9.69 -16.60 3.40
CA VAL A 42 10.55 -15.51 2.95
C VAL A 42 10.29 -14.28 3.80
N GLN A 43 11.36 -13.71 4.36
CA GLN A 43 11.31 -12.46 5.07
C GLN A 43 11.20 -11.32 4.05
N VAL A 44 10.10 -10.57 4.10
CA VAL A 44 9.89 -9.38 3.29
C VAL A 44 9.98 -8.17 4.20
N VAL A 45 10.85 -7.21 3.89
CA VAL A 45 11.10 -6.01 4.71
C VAL A 45 11.15 -4.76 3.85
N VAL A 46 10.80 -3.61 4.43
CA VAL A 46 11.03 -2.31 3.80
C VAL A 46 12.41 -1.81 4.21
N ALA A 47 13.26 -1.48 3.24
CA ALA A 47 14.62 -1.02 3.49
C ALA A 47 14.61 0.25 4.36
N GLY A 48 15.45 0.27 5.41
CA GLY A 48 15.51 1.40 6.35
C GLY A 48 14.31 1.51 7.31
N SER A 49 13.39 0.55 7.29
CA SER A 49 12.22 0.51 8.17
C SER A 49 12.21 -0.80 8.99
N PRO A 50 11.71 -0.79 10.25
CA PRO A 50 11.48 -2.02 11.00
C PRO A 50 10.26 -2.81 10.49
N GLN A 51 9.55 -2.30 9.48
CA GLN A 51 8.39 -2.96 8.91
C GLN A 51 8.79 -4.16 8.06
N GLY A 52 8.19 -5.30 8.38
CA GLY A 52 8.38 -6.54 7.65
C GLY A 52 7.22 -7.50 7.84
N THR A 53 7.19 -8.53 7.02
CA THR A 53 6.24 -9.64 7.08
C THR A 53 6.91 -10.91 6.56
N ILE A 54 6.28 -12.06 6.75
CA ILE A 54 6.78 -13.34 6.26
C ILE A 54 5.76 -13.90 5.26
N THR A 55 6.24 -14.44 4.14
CA THR A 55 5.36 -15.06 3.14
C THR A 55 4.70 -16.33 3.67
N GLY A 56 3.43 -16.52 3.29
CA GLY A 56 2.65 -17.73 3.58
C GLY A 56 3.07 -18.94 2.73
N ALA A 57 2.38 -20.07 2.90
CA ALA A 57 2.64 -21.31 2.17
C ALA A 57 2.47 -21.20 0.65
N ASP A 58 1.66 -20.23 0.19
CA ASP A 58 1.42 -19.91 -1.21
C ASP A 58 2.35 -18.81 -1.74
N GLY A 59 3.38 -18.43 -0.97
CA GLY A 59 4.33 -17.37 -1.30
C GLY A 59 3.76 -15.96 -1.18
N ARG A 60 2.49 -15.81 -0.80
CA ARG A 60 1.85 -14.50 -0.68
C ARG A 60 2.24 -13.79 0.60
N TYR A 61 2.27 -12.46 0.53
CA TYR A 61 2.44 -11.61 1.69
C TYR A 61 1.51 -10.41 1.65
N LEU A 62 1.21 -9.89 2.84
CA LEU A 62 0.54 -8.61 3.04
C LEU A 62 1.27 -7.87 4.16
N MET A 63 1.84 -6.72 3.83
CA MET A 63 2.49 -5.82 4.76
C MET A 63 1.63 -4.58 4.92
N ARG A 64 1.28 -4.22 6.15
CA ARG A 64 0.42 -3.07 6.47
C ARG A 64 1.20 -2.02 7.25
N GLY A 65 0.77 -0.77 7.14
CA GLY A 65 1.37 0.33 7.88
C GLY A 65 2.64 0.87 7.21
N VAL A 66 2.84 0.58 5.92
CA VAL A 66 4.03 1.01 5.18
C VAL A 66 3.92 2.50 4.91
N PRO A 67 4.92 3.33 5.26
CA PRO A 67 4.87 4.75 4.99
C PRO A 67 4.60 5.03 3.51
N ALA A 68 3.68 5.96 3.24
CA ALA A 68 3.39 6.37 1.88
C ALA A 68 4.64 7.01 1.23
N GLY A 69 4.79 6.82 -0.08
CA GLY A 69 5.97 7.26 -0.85
C GLY A 69 6.71 6.11 -1.50
N GLU A 70 7.89 6.40 -2.07
CA GLU A 70 8.75 5.38 -2.65
C GLU A 70 9.41 4.56 -1.55
N GLN A 71 9.22 3.24 -1.61
CA GLN A 71 9.74 2.28 -0.65
C GLN A 71 10.48 1.20 -1.40
N VAL A 72 11.64 0.77 -0.89
CA VAL A 72 12.34 -0.40 -1.40
C VAL A 72 11.93 -1.59 -0.55
N VAL A 73 11.32 -2.58 -1.19
CA VAL A 73 10.95 -3.86 -0.57
C VAL A 73 12.04 -4.87 -0.86
N ARG A 74 12.51 -5.56 0.18
CA ARG A 74 13.57 -6.56 0.11
C ARG A 74 13.05 -7.89 0.59
N ALA A 75 13.25 -8.93 -0.23
CA ALA A 75 12.87 -10.30 0.06
C ALA A 75 14.12 -11.15 0.31
N GLU A 76 14.19 -11.79 1.47
CA GLU A 76 15.34 -12.57 1.90
C GLU A 76 14.90 -13.93 2.47
N VAL A 77 15.61 -14.97 2.07
CA VAL A 77 15.45 -16.32 2.63
C VAL A 77 16.77 -17.07 2.48
N LEU A 78 17.08 -17.93 3.46
CA LEU A 78 18.31 -18.71 3.45
C LEU A 78 18.38 -19.61 2.21
N GLY A 79 19.53 -19.58 1.53
CA GLY A 79 19.78 -20.38 0.33
C GLY A 79 19.28 -19.77 -0.98
N TYR A 80 18.73 -18.55 -0.96
CA TYR A 80 18.36 -17.81 -2.17
C TYR A 80 19.06 -16.45 -2.21
N SER A 81 19.18 -15.90 -3.41
CA SER A 81 19.60 -14.51 -3.62
C SER A 81 18.53 -13.55 -3.08
N THR A 82 18.97 -12.43 -2.51
CA THR A 82 18.09 -11.33 -2.12
C THR A 82 17.42 -10.73 -3.36
N GLY A 83 16.10 -10.57 -3.31
CA GLY A 83 15.34 -9.76 -4.28
C GLY A 83 15.03 -8.38 -3.72
N GLU A 84 15.11 -7.35 -4.57
CA GLU A 84 14.78 -5.96 -4.21
C GLU A 84 13.87 -5.34 -5.28
N VAL A 85 12.81 -4.66 -4.85
CA VAL A 85 11.83 -4.00 -5.71
C VAL A 85 11.45 -2.64 -5.13
N SER A 86 11.52 -1.59 -5.95
CA SER A 86 10.99 -0.27 -5.58
C SER A 86 9.48 -0.21 -5.85
N VAL A 87 8.72 0.17 -4.83
CA VAL A 87 7.26 0.24 -4.84
C VAL A 87 6.82 1.62 -4.35
N THR A 88 5.96 2.30 -5.09
CA THR A 88 5.35 3.56 -4.64
C THR A 88 4.07 3.26 -3.85
N VAL A 89 4.13 3.40 -2.53
CA VAL A 89 3.00 3.17 -1.63
C VAL A 89 2.10 4.39 -1.60
N VAL A 90 0.82 4.20 -1.96
CA VAL A 90 -0.22 5.22 -1.82
C VAL A 90 -0.85 5.10 -0.43
N GLY A 91 -1.00 6.23 0.27
CA GLY A 91 -1.65 6.29 1.56
C GLY A 91 -3.07 5.70 1.52
N GLY A 92 -3.34 4.69 2.34
CA GLY A 92 -4.65 4.03 2.42
C GLY A 92 -4.95 3.05 1.28
N GLY A 93 -4.01 2.88 0.34
CA GLY A 93 -4.11 1.92 -0.76
C GLY A 93 -3.39 0.60 -0.46
N VAL A 94 -3.73 -0.42 -1.24
CA VAL A 94 -2.94 -1.65 -1.36
C VAL A 94 -2.20 -1.58 -2.69
N VAL A 95 -0.88 -1.71 -2.65
CA VAL A 95 -0.03 -1.79 -3.85
C VAL A 95 0.41 -3.23 -4.04
N GLU A 96 0.26 -3.76 -5.26
CA GLU A 96 0.75 -5.09 -5.61
C GLU A 96 2.17 -4.98 -6.19
N ALA A 97 3.07 -5.81 -5.70
CA ALA A 97 4.48 -5.86 -6.08
C ALA A 97 4.92 -7.28 -6.44
#